data_AF-A0A6G1IDQ0-F1
#
_entry.id   AF-A0A6G1IDQ0-F1
#
_cell.length_a   1.000
_cell.length_b   1.000
_cell.length_c   1.000
_cell.angle_alpha   90.00
_cell.angle_beta   90.00
_cell.angle_gamma   90.00
#
_symmetry.space_group_name_H-M   'P 1'
#
loop_
_entity.id
_entity.type
_entity.pdbx_description
1 polymer ?
#
loop_
_entity_poly.entity_id
_entity_poly.type
_entity_poly.pdbx_seq_one_letter_code
_entity_poly.pdbx_strand_id
1 'polypeptide(L)'
;MDIPHRPRSSSIPRNYTRMPRPDDQFDVVKAGALCLKLRAIDGLLHSAPSWHRLVLDFAAIIRSDTTTQSVADTEVLDHLPVLLARMRRPDLIPDTFVDLYTTVLKGRIYRNENRCSDFRKGPDPTCSEVLRILPVIDHQLGTSLSAFFNAMNDAVKPFPLLELPAELRLQIYSHLLPRANYLSLFGQPSRASRPPRLNLVDILRTSHQLHGEVTEYFYNNQTLLMKVVCPGPKRTCEDYWQRSHDTLAGMNPRTRQLFKQLEIQMDLLLAAHPAYPGLPESTFYRGVIESPIFAAMLKMLPNLEAVIISFSSNVRMGAARRDRADLWVRDALHWLIGQIPESLQLRWDFYCWSKADLGPELKEKLAPRGEIQEVKCPSRPDRPSRGAQPSLYQISSGP
;
A
#
# COMPACT_ATOMS: atom_id res chain seq x y z
N MET A 1 25.81 4.31 -8.25
CA MET A 1 26.26 3.36 -7.21
C MET A 1 25.27 2.21 -7.19
N ASP A 2 25.64 1.05 -7.74
CA ASP A 2 24.80 -0.15 -7.72
C ASP A 2 24.80 -0.74 -6.31
N ILE A 3 23.64 -0.66 -5.64
CA ILE A 3 23.47 -1.30 -4.32
C ILE A 3 23.39 -2.82 -4.57
N PRO A 4 24.27 -3.64 -3.96
CA PRO A 4 24.28 -5.07 -4.18
C PRO A 4 22.92 -5.67 -3.80
N HIS A 5 22.31 -6.34 -4.77
CA HIS A 5 21.04 -7.03 -4.63
C HIS A 5 21.22 -8.13 -3.58
N ARG A 6 20.85 -7.91 -2.31
CA ARG A 6 20.79 -9.01 -1.33
C ARG A 6 19.71 -9.98 -1.82
N PRO A 7 20.06 -11.20 -2.26
CA PRO A 7 19.06 -12.21 -2.53
C PRO A 7 18.31 -12.47 -1.23
N ARG A 8 16.98 -12.52 -1.30
CA ARG A 8 16.16 -12.91 -0.15
C ARG A 8 16.62 -14.32 0.24
N SER A 9 17.00 -14.52 1.51
CA SER A 9 17.45 -15.83 1.97
C SER A 9 16.42 -16.89 1.56
N SER A 10 16.85 -17.87 0.77
CA SER A 10 16.01 -18.96 0.24
C SER A 10 15.39 -19.81 1.35
N SER A 11 15.84 -19.62 2.60
CA SER A 11 15.36 -20.30 3.80
C SER A 11 13.99 -19.84 4.30
N ILE A 12 13.41 -18.74 3.79
CA ILE A 12 12.10 -18.25 4.24
C ILE A 12 11.01 -18.70 3.25
N PRO A 13 10.14 -19.65 3.61
CA PRO A 13 9.05 -20.13 2.74
C PRO A 13 8.17 -18.95 2.30
N ARG A 14 7.80 -18.86 1.02
CA ARG A 14 6.97 -17.75 0.52
C ARG A 14 5.61 -17.63 1.21
N ASN A 15 5.11 -18.73 1.78
CA ASN A 15 3.79 -18.83 2.39
C ASN A 15 3.84 -18.98 3.92
N TYR A 16 4.93 -18.60 4.59
CA TYR A 16 5.04 -18.74 6.06
C TYR A 16 3.92 -18.01 6.83
N THR A 17 3.36 -16.93 6.27
CA THR A 17 2.20 -16.22 6.83
C THR A 17 0.89 -16.99 6.75
N ARG A 18 0.85 -18.06 5.94
CA ARG A 18 -0.32 -18.92 5.68
C ARG A 18 -0.14 -20.34 6.19
N MET A 19 0.98 -20.66 6.84
CA MET A 19 1.19 -22.01 7.37
C MET A 19 0.15 -22.27 8.47
N PRO A 20 -0.76 -23.24 8.27
CA PRO A 20 -1.73 -23.61 9.29
C PRO A 20 -0.98 -24.15 10.50
N ARG A 21 -1.44 -23.81 11.71
CA ARG A 21 -0.90 -24.35 12.97
C ARG A 21 -1.35 -25.80 13.09
N PRO A 22 -0.47 -26.80 12.92
CA PRO A 22 -0.93 -28.17 12.98
C PRO A 22 -1.23 -28.56 14.44
N ASP A 23 -0.40 -28.11 15.41
CA ASP A 23 -0.46 -28.63 16.78
C ASP A 23 -0.22 -27.59 17.92
N ASP A 24 -0.03 -26.30 17.62
CA ASP A 24 0.30 -25.28 18.64
C ASP A 24 -0.93 -24.40 18.97
N GLN A 25 -2.02 -25.03 19.42
CA GLN A 25 -3.13 -24.28 20.00
C GLN A 25 -2.67 -23.64 21.33
N PHE A 26 -3.08 -22.39 21.53
CA PHE A 26 -2.82 -21.67 22.78
C PHE A 26 -3.84 -22.17 23.80
N ASP A 27 -3.40 -23.11 24.64
CA ASP A 27 -4.22 -23.81 25.62
C ASP A 27 -4.22 -23.12 26.99
N VAL A 28 -4.99 -23.67 27.93
CA VAL A 28 -5.11 -23.18 29.30
C VAL A 28 -3.77 -23.17 30.03
N VAL A 29 -2.88 -24.14 29.74
CA VAL A 29 -1.56 -24.23 30.37
C VAL A 29 -0.68 -23.06 29.94
N LYS A 30 -0.63 -22.75 28.63
CA LYS A 30 0.10 -21.60 28.09
C LYS A 30 -0.50 -20.28 28.55
N ALA A 31 -1.83 -20.20 28.67
CA ALA A 31 -2.51 -19.06 29.27
C ALA A 31 -2.08 -18.85 30.73
N GLY A 32 -2.00 -19.91 31.54
CA GLY A 32 -1.50 -19.85 32.91
C GLY A 32 -0.07 -19.33 33.01
N ALA A 33 0.83 -19.86 32.18
CA ALA A 33 2.21 -19.39 32.11
C ALA A 33 2.30 -17.91 31.71
N LEU A 34 1.49 -17.48 30.74
CA LEU A 34 1.39 -16.08 30.32
C LEU A 34 0.92 -15.18 31.48
N CYS A 35 -0.15 -15.56 32.19
CA CYS A 35 -0.68 -14.82 33.34
C CYS A 35 0.37 -14.60 34.42
N LEU A 36 1.09 -15.67 34.80
CA LEU A 36 2.13 -15.60 35.83
C LEU A 36 3.25 -14.64 35.43
N LYS A 37 3.69 -14.67 34.16
CA LYS A 37 4.73 -13.76 33.67
C LYS A 37 4.27 -12.31 33.68
N LEU A 38 3.05 -12.03 33.24
CA LEU A 38 2.51 -10.66 33.23
C LEU A 38 2.31 -10.10 34.65
N ARG A 39 1.77 -10.90 35.57
CA ARG A 39 1.65 -10.51 36.99
C ARG A 39 3.02 -10.31 37.66
N ALA A 40 4.02 -11.13 37.32
CA ALA A 40 5.39 -10.96 37.83
C ALA A 40 6.02 -9.66 37.33
N ILE A 41 5.86 -9.33 36.04
CA ILE A 41 6.31 -8.05 35.47
C ILE A 41 5.61 -6.89 36.18
N ASP A 42 4.29 -6.98 36.35
CA ASP A 42 3.49 -5.95 37.00
C ASP A 42 3.93 -5.72 38.46
N GLY A 43 4.13 -6.78 39.24
CA GLY A 43 4.64 -6.70 40.61
C GLY A 43 6.05 -6.09 40.68
N LEU A 44 6.92 -6.39 39.70
CA LEU A 44 8.24 -5.78 39.62
C LEU A 44 8.14 -4.26 39.33
N LEU A 45 7.21 -3.84 38.47
CA LEU A 45 7.01 -2.43 38.14
C LEU A 45 6.40 -1.61 39.28
N HIS A 46 5.53 -2.23 40.09
CA HIS A 46 4.96 -1.60 41.28
C HIS A 46 5.98 -1.46 42.42
N SER A 47 6.82 -2.48 42.63
CA SER A 47 7.83 -2.45 43.70
C SER A 47 9.00 -1.49 43.41
N ALA A 48 9.26 -1.18 42.14
CA ALA A 48 10.36 -0.32 41.74
C ALA A 48 9.93 1.14 41.47
N PRO A 49 10.58 2.14 42.09
CA PRO A 49 10.35 3.54 41.75
C PRO A 49 10.79 3.84 40.32
N SER A 50 10.17 4.84 39.67
CA SER A 50 10.33 5.13 38.23
C SER A 50 11.78 5.26 37.76
N TRP A 51 12.65 5.89 38.57
CA TRP A 51 14.07 6.08 38.26
C TRP A 51 14.90 4.79 38.31
N HIS A 52 14.46 3.77 39.05
CA HIS A 52 15.17 2.49 39.16
C HIS A 52 14.76 1.48 38.08
N ARG A 53 13.68 1.76 37.33
CA ARG A 53 13.11 0.81 36.37
C ARG A 53 14.04 0.46 35.20
N LEU A 54 15.03 1.31 34.89
CA LEU A 54 16.01 1.09 33.82
C LEU A 54 16.97 -0.06 34.11
N VAL A 55 17.15 -0.41 35.38
CA VAL A 55 18.13 -1.41 35.84
C VAL A 55 17.45 -2.75 36.18
N LEU A 56 16.11 -2.82 36.06
CA LEU A 56 15.36 -4.03 36.32
C LEU A 56 15.71 -5.16 35.34
N ASP A 57 16.00 -6.34 35.88
CA ASP A 57 16.26 -7.54 35.08
C ASP A 57 14.95 -8.23 34.67
N PHE A 58 14.27 -7.66 33.67
CA PHE A 58 13.10 -8.31 33.09
C PHE A 58 13.42 -9.67 32.46
N ALA A 59 14.67 -9.89 32.01
CA ALA A 59 15.05 -11.14 31.38
C ALA A 59 15.07 -12.32 32.36
N ALA A 60 15.26 -12.07 33.66
CA ALA A 60 15.07 -13.08 34.70
C ALA A 60 13.61 -13.58 34.75
N ILE A 61 12.63 -12.68 34.70
CA ILE A 61 11.20 -13.03 34.71
C ILE A 61 10.79 -13.76 33.43
N ILE A 62 11.25 -13.28 32.27
CA ILE A 62 10.91 -13.90 30.98
C ILE A 62 11.44 -15.34 30.88
N ARG A 63 12.66 -15.57 31.41
CA ARG A 63 13.33 -16.88 31.40
C ARG A 63 12.86 -17.85 32.49
N SER A 64 12.14 -17.38 33.52
CA SER A 64 11.66 -18.29 34.56
C SER A 64 10.64 -19.27 33.98
N ASP A 65 10.89 -20.57 34.17
CA ASP A 65 9.93 -21.62 33.86
C ASP A 65 8.82 -21.60 34.90
N THR A 66 7.76 -20.85 34.63
CA THR A 66 6.57 -20.73 35.48
C THR A 66 5.63 -21.94 35.40
N THR A 67 5.98 -22.97 34.63
CA THR A 67 5.13 -24.15 34.34
C THR A 67 4.76 -24.96 35.59
N THR A 68 5.47 -24.80 36.71
CA THR A 68 5.26 -25.60 37.93
C THR A 68 4.42 -24.93 39.02
N GLN A 69 4.02 -23.65 38.85
CA GLN A 69 3.17 -22.99 39.85
C GLN A 69 1.69 -23.23 39.54
N SER A 70 1.00 -23.90 40.48
CA SER A 70 -0.45 -24.09 40.43
C SER A 70 -1.14 -22.73 40.49
N VAL A 71 -1.78 -22.34 39.38
CA VAL A 71 -2.54 -21.09 39.29
C VAL A 71 -3.91 -21.33 39.91
N ALA A 72 -4.21 -20.61 41.00
CA ALA A 72 -5.46 -20.74 41.76
C ALA A 72 -6.68 -20.05 41.10
N ASP A 73 -6.48 -19.23 40.06
CA ASP A 73 -7.56 -18.51 39.35
C ASP A 73 -8.02 -19.27 38.11
N THR A 74 -8.89 -20.26 38.26
CA THR A 74 -9.43 -21.02 37.10
C THR A 74 -10.32 -20.17 36.19
N GLU A 75 -11.10 -19.23 36.72
CA GLU A 75 -12.07 -18.46 35.92
C GLU A 75 -11.39 -17.53 34.90
N VAL A 76 -10.29 -16.87 35.28
CA VAL A 76 -9.54 -15.98 34.40
C VAL A 76 -8.87 -16.77 33.26
N LEU A 77 -8.45 -18.00 33.54
CA LEU A 77 -7.76 -18.86 32.60
C LEU A 77 -8.67 -19.43 31.51
N ASP A 78 -9.98 -19.51 31.74
CA ASP A 78 -10.93 -20.00 30.74
C ASP A 78 -11.20 -18.96 29.63
N HIS A 79 -11.14 -17.68 29.96
CA HIS A 79 -11.44 -16.59 29.02
C HIS A 79 -10.24 -16.16 28.17
N LEU A 80 -9.02 -16.30 28.69
CA LEU A 80 -7.81 -15.80 28.04
C LEU A 80 -7.48 -16.51 26.70
N PRO A 81 -7.60 -17.85 26.58
CA PRO A 81 -7.41 -18.54 25.31
C PRO A 81 -8.34 -18.06 24.20
N VAL A 82 -9.61 -17.80 24.54
CA VAL A 82 -10.62 -17.31 23.59
C VAL A 82 -10.28 -15.88 23.14
N LEU A 83 -9.89 -15.02 24.09
CA LEU A 83 -9.48 -13.65 23.80
C LEU A 83 -8.27 -13.61 22.84
N LEU A 84 -7.30 -14.49 23.07
CA LEU A 84 -6.02 -14.53 22.37
C LEU A 84 -6.02 -15.46 21.14
N ALA A 85 -7.13 -16.15 20.85
CA ALA A 85 -7.25 -17.09 19.73
C ALA A 85 -6.91 -16.45 18.36
N ARG A 86 -7.15 -15.14 18.21
CA ARG A 86 -6.84 -14.37 17.00
C ARG A 86 -5.39 -13.89 16.91
N MET A 87 -4.63 -13.94 18.01
CA MET A 87 -3.24 -13.53 18.05
C MET A 87 -2.33 -14.67 17.58
N ARG A 88 -1.27 -14.34 16.84
CA ARG A 88 -0.39 -15.35 16.22
C ARG A 88 0.46 -16.11 17.23
N ARG A 89 1.07 -15.36 18.15
CA ARG A 89 1.99 -15.86 19.17
C ARG A 89 1.75 -15.15 20.50
N PRO A 90 0.61 -15.44 21.16
CA PRO A 90 0.28 -14.82 22.45
C PRO A 90 1.31 -15.14 23.54
N ASP A 91 2.06 -16.23 23.40
CA ASP A 91 3.18 -16.60 24.27
C ASP A 91 4.28 -15.52 24.34
N LEU A 92 4.43 -14.71 23.29
CA LEU A 92 5.43 -13.63 23.22
C LEU A 92 4.93 -12.25 23.66
N ILE A 93 3.70 -12.16 24.18
CA ILE A 93 3.20 -10.89 24.73
C ILE A 93 4.14 -10.31 25.80
N PRO A 94 4.66 -11.08 26.78
CA PRO A 94 5.55 -10.55 27.82
C PRO A 94 6.86 -10.02 27.24
N ASP A 95 7.53 -10.78 26.37
CA ASP A 95 8.77 -10.39 25.70
C ASP A 95 8.57 -9.09 24.91
N THR A 96 7.50 -9.01 24.14
CA THR A 96 7.17 -7.84 23.32
C THR A 96 6.86 -6.63 24.19
N PHE A 97 6.15 -6.81 25.31
CA PHE A 97 5.88 -5.75 26.27
C PHE A 97 7.17 -5.24 26.93
N VAL A 98 8.08 -6.13 27.34
CA VAL A 98 9.37 -5.74 27.93
C VAL A 98 10.22 -4.97 26.93
N ASP A 99 10.31 -5.43 25.69
CA ASP A 99 11.00 -4.72 24.61
C ASP A 99 10.41 -3.31 24.40
N LEU A 100 9.08 -3.23 24.37
CA LEU A 100 8.34 -1.97 24.25
C LEU A 100 8.63 -1.01 25.40
N TYR A 101 8.42 -1.49 26.63
CA TYR A 101 8.56 -0.73 27.85
C TYR A 101 9.99 -0.22 28.01
N THR A 102 11.00 -1.08 27.82
CA THR A 102 12.41 -0.69 27.92
C THR A 102 12.82 0.30 26.83
N THR A 103 12.24 0.22 25.63
CA THR A 103 12.49 1.19 24.56
C THR A 103 11.96 2.58 24.93
N VAL A 104 10.71 2.63 25.38
CA VAL A 104 10.04 3.86 25.83
C VAL A 104 10.73 4.47 27.04
N LEU A 105 11.12 3.63 28.00
CA LEU A 105 11.87 4.00 29.19
C LEU A 105 13.23 4.65 28.87
N LYS A 106 13.85 4.28 27.74
CA LYS A 106 15.07 4.91 27.21
C LYS A 106 14.79 6.23 26.47
N GLY A 107 13.56 6.74 26.51
CA GLY A 107 13.14 7.93 25.77
C GLY A 107 13.06 7.72 24.25
N ARG A 108 12.94 6.47 23.79
CA ARG A 108 12.89 6.13 22.37
C ARG A 108 11.49 5.73 21.95
N ILE A 109 11.12 6.10 20.74
CA ILE A 109 9.87 5.66 20.12
C ILE A 109 10.02 4.19 19.73
N TYR A 110 9.07 3.37 20.15
CA TYR A 110 9.04 1.96 19.78
C TYR A 110 8.75 1.78 18.29
N ARG A 111 9.27 0.70 17.70
CA ARG A 111 9.06 0.39 16.28
C ARG A 111 8.13 -0.81 16.16
N ASN A 112 7.10 -0.67 15.33
CA ASN A 112 6.18 -1.77 15.05
C ASN A 112 6.82 -2.76 14.05
N GLU A 113 7.71 -3.61 14.56
CA GLU A 113 8.49 -4.56 13.76
C GLU A 113 7.73 -5.88 13.60
N ASN A 114 7.78 -6.44 12.38
CA ASN A 114 7.25 -7.77 12.10
C ASN A 114 8.41 -8.77 12.16
N ARG A 115 8.73 -9.21 13.37
CA ARG A 115 9.79 -10.19 13.65
C ARG A 115 9.26 -11.62 13.47
N CYS A 116 10.17 -12.56 13.28
CA CYS A 116 9.85 -13.98 13.22
C CYS A 116 10.98 -14.73 13.90
N SER A 117 10.88 -14.83 15.23
CA SER A 117 11.85 -15.56 16.05
C SER A 117 11.83 -17.06 15.77
N ASP A 118 10.67 -17.61 15.39
CA ASP A 118 10.52 -19.02 14.99
C ASP A 118 9.64 -19.14 13.74
N PHE A 119 10.26 -19.51 12.61
CA PHE A 119 9.56 -19.68 11.32
C PHE A 119 8.49 -20.77 11.35
N ARG A 120 8.56 -21.73 12.28
CA ARG A 120 7.57 -22.82 12.41
C ARG A 120 6.30 -22.35 13.10
N LYS A 121 6.42 -21.40 14.03
CA LYS A 121 5.30 -20.82 14.79
C LYS A 121 4.71 -19.59 14.13
N GLY A 122 5.39 -19.04 13.13
CA GLY A 122 4.97 -17.87 12.39
C GLY A 122 5.54 -16.56 12.95
N PRO A 123 5.02 -15.41 12.50
CA PRO A 123 5.54 -14.12 12.94
C PRO A 123 5.16 -13.82 14.40
N ASP A 124 6.06 -13.11 15.07
CA ASP A 124 5.90 -12.62 16.43
C ASP A 124 4.79 -11.56 16.47
N PRO A 125 4.11 -11.36 17.62
CA PRO A 125 3.10 -10.32 17.72
C PRO A 125 3.75 -8.95 17.56
N THR A 126 3.11 -8.08 16.81
CA THR A 126 3.57 -6.71 16.62
C THR A 126 3.29 -5.87 17.86
N CYS A 127 4.05 -4.80 18.07
CA CYS A 127 3.86 -3.89 19.20
C CYS A 127 2.43 -3.34 19.27
N SER A 128 1.85 -2.96 18.14
CA SER A 128 0.48 -2.48 18.06
C SER A 128 -0.56 -3.56 18.40
N GLU A 129 -0.31 -4.83 18.08
CA GLU A 129 -1.19 -5.92 18.46
C GLU A 129 -1.19 -6.14 19.97
N VAL A 130 -0.01 -6.09 20.61
CA VAL A 130 0.14 -6.22 22.06
C VAL A 130 -0.51 -5.03 22.78
N LEU A 131 -0.16 -3.80 22.42
CA LEU A 131 -0.73 -2.60 23.07
C LEU A 131 -2.25 -2.50 22.92
N ARG A 132 -2.82 -2.99 21.83
CA ARG A 132 -4.28 -3.01 21.63
C ARG A 132 -4.98 -3.98 22.57
N ILE A 133 -4.38 -5.13 22.88
CA ILE A 133 -5.01 -6.16 23.72
C ILE A 133 -4.68 -5.98 25.20
N LEU A 134 -3.57 -5.31 25.52
CA LEU A 134 -3.05 -5.17 26.87
C LEU A 134 -4.06 -4.60 27.89
N PRO A 135 -4.89 -3.57 27.59
CA PRO A 135 -5.89 -3.09 28.54
C PRO A 135 -6.95 -4.14 28.90
N VAL A 136 -7.31 -5.01 27.97
CA VAL A 136 -8.27 -6.11 28.21
C VAL A 136 -7.63 -7.18 29.09
N ILE A 137 -6.36 -7.49 28.84
CA ILE A 137 -5.58 -8.42 29.68
C ILE A 137 -5.43 -7.84 31.09
N ASP A 138 -5.08 -6.56 31.22
CA ASP A 138 -4.94 -5.87 32.50
C ASP A 138 -6.21 -5.97 33.34
N HIS A 139 -7.38 -5.73 32.73
CA HIS A 139 -8.66 -5.86 33.39
C HIS A 139 -8.93 -7.29 33.89
N GLN A 140 -8.57 -8.31 33.10
CA GLN A 140 -8.76 -9.72 33.48
C GLN A 140 -7.77 -10.19 34.55
N LEU A 141 -6.52 -9.71 34.51
CA LEU A 141 -5.45 -10.17 35.40
C LEU A 141 -5.31 -9.34 36.67
N GLY A 142 -5.94 -8.16 36.73
CA GLY A 142 -5.75 -7.17 37.78
C GLY A 142 -4.39 -6.47 37.71
N THR A 143 -3.79 -6.37 36.52
CA THR A 143 -2.50 -5.71 36.30
C THR A 143 -2.69 -4.27 35.78
N SER A 144 -1.63 -3.46 35.79
CA SER A 144 -1.64 -2.07 35.31
C SER A 144 -0.53 -1.81 34.27
N LEU A 145 -0.16 -2.83 33.50
CA LEU A 145 0.92 -2.79 32.52
C LEU A 145 0.71 -1.71 31.44
N SER A 146 -0.52 -1.58 30.94
CA SER A 146 -0.89 -0.54 29.98
C SER A 146 -0.76 0.88 30.56
N ALA A 147 -1.13 1.07 31.83
CA ALA A 147 -0.96 2.35 32.51
C ALA A 147 0.52 2.70 32.69
N PHE A 148 1.35 1.72 33.09
CA PHE A 148 2.81 1.92 33.16
C PHE A 148 3.40 2.28 31.81
N PHE A 149 2.99 1.58 30.75
CA PHE A 149 3.47 1.88 29.40
C PHE A 149 3.06 3.29 28.97
N ASN A 150 1.79 3.65 29.12
CA ASN A 150 1.27 4.97 28.71
C ASN A 150 1.97 6.11 29.44
N ALA A 151 2.14 5.99 30.77
CA ALA A 151 2.83 7.01 31.56
C ALA A 151 4.27 7.27 31.07
N MET A 152 4.98 6.23 30.64
CA MET A 152 6.33 6.39 30.09
C MET A 152 6.31 6.86 28.63
N ASN A 153 5.33 6.40 27.85
CA ASN A 153 5.18 6.79 26.45
C ASN A 153 4.83 8.27 26.29
N ASP A 154 4.03 8.82 27.20
CA ASP A 154 3.69 10.24 27.24
C ASP A 154 4.91 11.12 27.57
N ALA A 155 5.93 10.56 28.23
CA ALA A 155 7.20 11.23 28.50
C ALA A 155 8.20 11.13 27.34
N VAL A 156 7.95 10.28 26.32
CA VAL A 156 8.83 10.17 25.16
C VAL A 156 8.64 11.39 24.28
N LYS A 157 9.75 12.09 24.00
CA LYS A 157 9.73 13.24 23.08
C LYS A 157 9.20 12.79 21.71
N PRO A 158 8.32 13.58 21.08
CA PRO A 158 7.88 13.32 19.72
C PRO A 158 9.06 13.13 18.78
N PHE A 159 8.83 12.39 17.70
CA PHE A 159 9.88 12.17 16.71
C PHE A 159 10.38 13.53 16.21
N PRO A 160 11.69 13.84 16.25
CA PRO A 160 12.19 15.20 15.98
C PRO A 160 11.74 15.79 14.63
N LEU A 161 11.45 14.95 13.63
CA LEU A 161 10.88 15.40 12.36
C LEU A 161 9.54 16.11 12.54
N LEU A 162 8.71 15.68 13.50
CA LEU A 162 7.41 16.28 13.82
C LEU A 162 7.52 17.65 14.50
N GLU A 163 8.69 18.00 15.03
CA GLU A 163 8.96 19.35 15.56
C GLU A 163 9.24 20.36 14.44
N LEU A 164 9.56 19.89 13.22
CA LEU A 164 9.76 20.77 12.08
C LEU A 164 8.41 21.35 11.60
N PRO A 165 8.41 22.62 11.14
CA PRO A 165 7.30 23.20 10.39
C PRO A 165 6.83 22.30 9.25
N ALA A 166 5.53 22.30 8.97
CA ALA A 166 4.92 21.44 7.97
C ALA A 166 5.58 21.60 6.58
N GLU A 167 5.97 22.81 6.23
CA GLU A 167 6.63 23.16 4.96
C GLU A 167 7.96 22.41 4.79
N LEU A 168 8.77 22.35 5.86
CA LEU A 168 10.04 21.61 5.83
C LEU A 168 9.80 20.11 5.79
N ARG A 169 8.78 19.60 6.49
CA ARG A 169 8.39 18.19 6.38
C ARG A 169 7.98 17.83 4.96
N LEU A 170 7.19 18.67 4.29
CA LEU A 170 6.78 18.48 2.89
C LEU A 170 7.98 18.49 1.93
N GLN A 171 8.98 19.35 2.16
CA GLN A 171 10.22 19.32 1.39
C GLN A 171 10.98 18.00 1.57
N ILE A 172 11.08 17.50 2.80
CA ILE A 172 11.68 16.20 3.10
C ILE A 172 10.89 15.08 2.41
N TYR A 173 9.57 15.10 2.48
CA TYR A 173 8.73 14.12 1.77
C TYR A 173 8.94 14.19 0.26
N SER A 174 9.08 15.38 -0.33
CA SER A 174 9.34 15.52 -1.77
C SER A 174 10.66 14.92 -2.22
N HIS A 175 11.68 15.00 -1.36
CA HIS A 175 12.98 14.40 -1.62
C HIS A 175 12.94 12.88 -1.44
N LEU A 176 12.24 12.39 -0.41
CA LEU A 176 12.08 10.96 -0.14
C LEU A 176 11.12 10.28 -1.12
N LEU A 177 10.14 11.02 -1.65
CA LEU A 177 9.03 10.56 -2.47
C LEU A 177 8.83 11.53 -3.63
N PRO A 178 9.73 11.52 -4.63
CA PRO A 178 9.50 12.31 -5.83
C PRO A 178 8.15 11.91 -6.43
N ARG A 179 7.21 12.85 -6.42
CA ARG A 179 5.86 12.65 -6.92
C ARG A 179 5.92 12.45 -8.44
N ALA A 180 5.42 11.31 -8.91
CA ALA A 180 4.93 11.26 -10.29
C ALA A 180 3.65 12.11 -10.36
N ASN A 181 3.21 12.54 -11.54
CA ASN A 181 1.88 13.14 -11.69
C ASN A 181 0.78 12.07 -11.80
N TYR A 182 1.20 10.82 -12.01
CA TYR A 182 0.33 9.70 -12.31
C TYR A 182 0.63 8.51 -11.42
N LEU A 183 -0.42 7.94 -10.84
CA LEU A 183 -0.36 6.68 -10.13
C LEU A 183 -1.13 5.63 -10.93
N SER A 184 -0.42 4.69 -11.55
CA SER A 184 -1.07 3.66 -12.35
C SER A 184 -1.73 2.58 -11.47
N LEU A 185 -3.03 2.35 -11.67
CA LEU A 185 -3.77 1.22 -11.07
C LEU A 185 -3.27 -0.11 -11.60
N PHE A 186 -2.77 -0.11 -12.84
CA PHE A 186 -2.24 -1.28 -13.50
C PHE A 186 -0.93 -0.95 -14.21
N GLY A 187 0.17 -1.17 -13.50
CA GLY A 187 1.50 -1.17 -14.08
C GLY A 187 2.37 -2.15 -13.32
N GLN A 188 2.81 -3.23 -13.98
CA GLN A 188 4.07 -3.82 -13.52
C GLN A 188 5.10 -2.72 -13.70
N PRO A 189 5.76 -2.22 -12.64
CA PRO A 189 6.91 -1.35 -12.85
C PRO A 189 7.84 -2.14 -13.76
N SER A 190 8.13 -1.59 -14.94
CA SER A 190 9.13 -2.19 -15.82
C SER A 190 10.38 -2.40 -14.95
N ARG A 191 11.18 -3.45 -15.18
CA ARG A 191 12.37 -3.68 -14.35
C ARG A 191 13.30 -2.46 -14.32
N ALA A 192 13.26 -1.62 -15.36
CA ALA A 192 13.99 -0.36 -15.49
C ALA A 192 13.37 0.83 -14.75
N SER A 193 12.10 0.76 -14.35
CA SER A 193 11.34 1.83 -13.69
C SER A 193 10.78 1.39 -12.35
N ARG A 194 11.44 0.45 -11.68
CA ARG A 194 11.12 0.21 -10.27
C ARG A 194 11.46 1.50 -9.54
N PRO A 195 10.50 2.12 -8.81
CA PRO A 195 10.88 3.20 -7.93
C PRO A 195 12.02 2.67 -7.08
N PRO A 196 13.09 3.47 -6.86
CA PRO A 196 14.14 3.07 -5.94
C PRO A 196 13.44 2.54 -4.69
N ARG A 197 13.91 1.39 -4.17
CA ARG A 197 13.43 0.82 -2.90
C ARG A 197 13.89 1.76 -1.79
N LEU A 198 13.39 2.99 -1.82
CA LEU A 198 13.52 3.94 -0.78
C LEU A 198 12.80 3.33 0.41
N ASN A 199 13.33 3.65 1.57
CA ASN A 199 12.81 3.31 2.89
C ASN A 199 11.45 4.01 3.17
N LEU A 200 10.60 4.13 2.15
CA LEU A 200 9.16 4.43 2.17
C LEU A 200 8.47 3.72 3.32
N VAL A 201 8.81 2.43 3.45
CA VAL A 201 8.30 1.57 4.51
C VAL A 201 8.73 2.07 5.89
N ASP A 202 9.91 2.66 6.04
CA ASP A 202 10.42 3.07 7.34
C ASP A 202 9.73 4.35 7.80
N ILE A 203 9.62 5.39 6.95
CA ILE A 203 8.92 6.63 7.34
C ILE A 203 7.42 6.41 7.58
N LEU A 204 6.78 5.51 6.81
CA LEU A 204 5.39 5.14 7.01
C LEU A 204 5.16 4.30 8.28
N ARG A 205 6.21 3.80 8.92
CA ARG A 205 6.16 2.97 10.14
C ARG A 205 6.61 3.68 11.41
N THR A 206 7.16 4.89 11.34
CA THR A 206 7.69 5.60 12.51
C THR A 206 6.59 6.18 13.40
N SER A 207 5.56 6.80 12.82
CA SER A 207 4.48 7.45 13.55
C SER A 207 3.19 7.45 12.73
N HIS A 208 2.04 7.33 13.40
CA HIS A 208 0.73 7.47 12.76
C HIS A 208 0.52 8.85 12.13
N GLN A 209 1.04 9.91 12.76
CA GLN A 209 0.96 11.25 12.21
C GLN A 209 1.78 11.36 10.91
N LEU A 210 3.04 10.91 10.94
CA LEU A 210 3.87 10.88 9.73
C LEU A 210 3.28 10.00 8.65
N HIS A 211 2.71 8.84 9.01
CA HIS A 211 2.02 7.98 8.07
C HIS A 211 0.88 8.73 7.37
N GLY A 212 0.06 9.47 8.13
CA GLY A 212 -1.02 10.30 7.62
C GLY A 212 -0.51 11.38 6.67
N GLU A 213 0.44 12.20 7.12
CA GLU A 213 1.03 13.29 6.34
C GLU A 213 1.71 12.81 5.06
N VAL A 214 2.46 11.71 5.13
CA VAL A 214 3.16 11.13 3.98
C VAL A 214 2.17 10.50 3.01
N THR A 215 1.12 9.83 3.51
CA THR A 215 0.05 9.28 2.67
C THR A 215 -0.69 10.40 1.95
N GLU A 216 -1.10 11.44 2.68
CA GLU A 216 -1.72 12.63 2.10
C GLU A 216 -0.78 13.28 1.08
N TYR A 217 0.48 13.51 1.43
CA TYR A 217 1.48 14.03 0.50
C TYR A 217 1.59 13.16 -0.75
N PHE A 218 1.66 11.84 -0.63
CA PHE A 218 1.91 10.99 -1.77
C PHE A 218 0.71 10.89 -2.72
N TYR A 219 -0.50 10.77 -2.18
CA TYR A 219 -1.71 10.51 -2.97
C TYR A 219 -2.52 11.76 -3.31
N ASN A 220 -2.45 12.82 -2.50
CA ASN A 220 -3.17 14.06 -2.79
C ASN A 220 -2.64 14.70 -4.08
N ASN A 221 -3.55 15.23 -4.89
CA ASN A 221 -3.29 15.79 -6.22
C ASN A 221 -2.66 14.82 -7.23
N GLN A 222 -2.71 13.51 -6.99
CA GLN A 222 -2.33 12.50 -7.99
C GLN A 222 -3.49 12.19 -8.93
N THR A 223 -3.18 12.02 -10.21
CA THR A 223 -4.12 11.46 -11.17
C THR A 223 -3.98 9.93 -11.18
N LEU A 224 -5.06 9.22 -10.85
CA LEU A 224 -5.08 7.77 -11.02
C LEU A 224 -5.05 7.45 -12.51
N LEU A 225 -4.10 6.64 -12.95
CA LEU A 225 -3.98 6.23 -14.35
C LEU A 225 -4.48 4.80 -14.51
N MET A 226 -5.53 4.64 -15.29
CA MET A 226 -6.10 3.36 -15.67
C MET A 226 -5.92 3.13 -17.16
N LYS A 227 -5.32 1.99 -17.54
CA LYS A 227 -5.09 1.66 -18.94
C LYS A 227 -6.16 0.70 -19.42
N VAL A 228 -6.83 1.05 -20.51
CA VAL A 228 -7.74 0.16 -21.20
C VAL A 228 -6.92 -0.66 -22.20
N VAL A 229 -6.67 -1.91 -21.82
CA VAL A 229 -5.81 -2.83 -22.56
C VAL A 229 -6.65 -3.82 -23.34
N CYS A 230 -6.34 -3.99 -24.63
CA CYS A 230 -6.80 -5.17 -25.34
C CYS A 230 -6.06 -6.41 -24.81
N PRO A 231 -6.71 -7.34 -24.10
CA PRO A 231 -6.17 -8.65 -23.82
C PRO A 231 -5.52 -9.30 -25.04
N GLY A 232 -4.34 -9.86 -24.81
CA GLY A 232 -3.83 -10.93 -25.67
C GLY A 232 -4.66 -12.21 -25.48
N PRO A 233 -4.40 -13.25 -26.28
CA PRO A 233 -5.23 -14.48 -26.38
C PRO A 233 -5.35 -15.30 -25.08
N LYS A 234 -4.56 -14.96 -24.06
CA LYS A 234 -4.50 -15.68 -22.77
C LYS A 234 -5.16 -14.94 -21.61
N ARG A 235 -5.72 -13.75 -21.85
CA ARG A 235 -6.35 -12.92 -20.81
C ARG A 235 -7.68 -12.40 -21.33
N THR A 236 -8.59 -12.06 -20.44
CA THR A 236 -9.81 -11.33 -20.80
C THR A 236 -9.64 -9.85 -20.47
N CYS A 237 -10.50 -8.99 -21.02
CA CYS A 237 -10.55 -7.57 -20.62
C CYS A 237 -10.92 -7.46 -19.14
N GLU A 238 -11.85 -8.31 -18.72
CA GLU A 238 -12.32 -8.44 -17.34
C GLU A 238 -11.14 -8.68 -16.38
N ASP A 239 -10.13 -9.47 -16.74
CA ASP A 239 -8.93 -9.63 -15.92
C ASP A 239 -8.20 -8.31 -15.61
N TYR A 240 -8.21 -7.35 -16.54
CA TYR A 240 -7.54 -6.04 -16.35
C TYR A 240 -8.38 -5.10 -15.49
N TRP A 241 -9.69 -5.07 -15.74
CA TRP A 241 -10.65 -4.31 -14.94
C TRP A 241 -10.69 -4.83 -13.51
N GLN A 242 -10.77 -6.16 -13.34
CA GLN A 242 -10.75 -6.82 -12.05
C GLN A 242 -9.47 -6.52 -11.28
N ARG A 243 -8.30 -6.51 -11.92
CA ARG A 243 -7.05 -6.14 -11.24
C ARG A 243 -7.01 -4.69 -10.79
N SER A 244 -7.54 -3.77 -11.61
CA SER A 244 -7.65 -2.36 -11.24
C SER A 244 -8.60 -2.19 -10.05
N HIS A 245 -9.72 -2.90 -10.09
CA HIS A 245 -10.69 -2.98 -9.01
C HIS A 245 -10.07 -3.57 -7.73
N ASP A 246 -9.39 -4.71 -7.81
CA ASP A 246 -8.74 -5.34 -6.66
C ASP A 246 -7.66 -4.44 -6.05
N THR A 247 -6.95 -3.70 -6.90
CA THR A 247 -5.97 -2.71 -6.45
C THR A 247 -6.65 -1.60 -5.66
N LEU A 248 -7.75 -1.04 -6.17
CA LEU A 248 -8.56 -0.06 -5.43
C LEU A 248 -9.19 -0.65 -4.16
N ALA A 249 -9.65 -1.90 -4.20
CA ALA A 249 -10.26 -2.59 -3.06
C ALA A 249 -9.26 -2.84 -1.94
N GLY A 250 -8.00 -3.09 -2.29
CA GLY A 250 -6.89 -3.17 -1.35
C GLY A 250 -6.46 -1.83 -0.75
N MET A 251 -6.86 -0.69 -1.35
CA MET A 251 -6.53 0.63 -0.79
C MET A 251 -7.41 0.97 0.41
N ASN A 252 -6.80 1.61 1.42
CA ASN A 252 -7.52 2.16 2.57
C ASN A 252 -8.61 3.14 2.08
N PRO A 253 -9.85 3.08 2.62
CA PRO A 253 -10.91 4.05 2.30
C PRO A 253 -10.48 5.52 2.37
N ARG A 254 -9.66 5.90 3.35
CA ARG A 254 -9.12 7.27 3.47
C ARG A 254 -8.19 7.63 2.32
N THR A 255 -7.36 6.69 1.85
CA THR A 255 -6.50 6.91 0.69
C THR A 255 -7.33 7.12 -0.58
N ARG A 256 -8.43 6.37 -0.73
CA ARG A 256 -9.32 6.51 -1.90
C ARG A 256 -10.00 7.89 -1.98
N GLN A 257 -10.23 8.53 -0.83
CA GLN A 257 -10.77 9.90 -0.74
C GLN A 257 -9.78 10.98 -1.21
N LEU A 258 -8.50 10.66 -1.37
CA LEU A 258 -7.49 11.64 -1.79
C LEU A 258 -7.42 11.83 -3.31
N PHE A 259 -8.02 10.92 -4.08
CA PHE A 259 -8.01 11.00 -5.54
C PHE A 259 -9.16 11.85 -6.05
N LYS A 260 -8.81 12.96 -6.70
CA LYS A 260 -9.75 13.87 -7.35
C LYS A 260 -9.86 13.64 -8.86
N GLN A 261 -8.90 12.93 -9.45
CA GLN A 261 -8.82 12.75 -10.89
C GLN A 261 -8.49 11.29 -11.27
N LEU A 262 -9.16 10.80 -12.31
CA LEU A 262 -8.91 9.51 -12.94
C LEU A 262 -8.65 9.74 -14.43
N GLU A 263 -7.47 9.37 -14.92
CA GLU A 263 -7.15 9.30 -16.33
C GLU A 263 -7.35 7.88 -16.86
N ILE A 264 -8.16 7.75 -17.91
CA ILE A 264 -8.45 6.52 -18.63
C ILE A 264 -7.73 6.58 -19.97
N GLN A 265 -6.65 5.81 -20.06
CA GLN A 265 -5.78 5.79 -21.20
C GLN A 265 -6.17 4.65 -22.15
N MET A 266 -6.62 5.01 -23.35
CA MET A 266 -7.18 4.10 -24.37
C MET A 266 -6.13 3.44 -25.29
N ASP A 267 -4.85 3.51 -24.91
CA ASP A 267 -3.66 3.16 -25.72
C ASP A 267 -3.67 1.82 -26.45
N LEU A 268 -4.28 0.81 -25.84
CA LEU A 268 -3.98 -0.58 -26.16
C LEU A 268 -5.15 -1.28 -26.87
N LEU A 269 -6.30 -0.62 -27.02
CA LEU A 269 -7.36 -1.07 -27.93
C LEU A 269 -6.87 -1.03 -29.39
N LEU A 270 -6.05 -0.04 -29.73
CA LEU A 270 -5.54 0.18 -31.08
C LEU A 270 -4.41 -0.80 -31.47
N ALA A 271 -3.65 -1.31 -30.50
CA ALA A 271 -2.39 -2.04 -30.77
C ALA A 271 -2.55 -3.54 -31.06
N ALA A 272 -3.68 -4.16 -30.73
CA ALA A 272 -3.74 -5.61 -30.53
C ALA A 272 -4.20 -6.46 -31.73
N HIS A 273 -4.47 -5.88 -32.89
CA HIS A 273 -4.98 -6.64 -34.05
C HIS A 273 -4.00 -6.89 -35.23
N PRO A 274 -2.70 -7.20 -35.02
CA PRO A 274 -1.92 -7.91 -36.05
C PRO A 274 -1.63 -9.39 -35.72
N ALA A 275 -1.58 -9.78 -34.45
CA ALA A 275 -1.01 -11.07 -34.05
C ALA A 275 -2.04 -12.20 -33.87
N TYR A 276 -3.35 -11.91 -33.90
CA TYR A 276 -4.40 -12.87 -33.54
C TYR A 276 -5.59 -12.83 -34.51
N PRO A 277 -5.45 -13.30 -35.76
CA PRO A 277 -6.50 -13.25 -36.79
C PRO A 277 -7.70 -14.21 -36.59
N GLY A 278 -8.10 -14.50 -35.34
CA GLY A 278 -9.16 -15.48 -35.06
C GLY A 278 -9.95 -15.28 -33.78
N LEU A 279 -9.77 -14.16 -33.05
CA LEU A 279 -10.64 -13.84 -31.93
C LEU A 279 -11.97 -13.27 -32.48
N PRO A 280 -13.14 -13.83 -32.11
CA PRO A 280 -14.42 -13.30 -32.56
C PRO A 280 -14.57 -11.85 -32.11
N GLU A 281 -14.69 -10.93 -33.08
CA GLU A 281 -14.79 -9.47 -32.87
C GLU A 281 -15.85 -9.10 -31.80
N SER A 282 -16.91 -9.89 -31.65
CA SER A 282 -18.02 -9.66 -30.72
C SER A 282 -17.70 -9.97 -29.25
N THR A 283 -16.87 -10.97 -28.97
CA THR A 283 -16.61 -11.43 -27.58
C THR A 283 -15.71 -10.50 -26.80
N PHE A 284 -14.72 -9.92 -27.48
CA PHE A 284 -13.79 -8.93 -26.91
C PHE A 284 -14.52 -7.66 -26.46
N TYR A 285 -15.35 -7.13 -27.37
CA TYR A 285 -16.05 -5.88 -27.23
C TYR A 285 -17.12 -5.94 -26.14
N ARG A 286 -17.90 -7.04 -26.10
CA ARG A 286 -18.96 -7.25 -25.12
C ARG A 286 -18.43 -7.35 -23.68
N GLY A 287 -17.29 -8.02 -23.46
CA GLY A 287 -16.72 -8.18 -22.12
C GLY A 287 -16.19 -6.89 -21.48
N VAL A 288 -15.79 -5.89 -22.29
CA VAL A 288 -15.42 -4.55 -21.77
C VAL A 288 -16.66 -3.75 -21.42
N ILE A 289 -17.67 -3.81 -22.29
CA ILE A 289 -18.79 -2.85 -22.37
C ILE A 289 -20.01 -3.32 -21.57
N GLU A 290 -19.94 -4.48 -20.94
CA GLU A 290 -21.00 -4.94 -20.04
C GLU A 290 -20.49 -5.16 -18.62
N SER A 291 -19.22 -4.81 -18.33
CA SER A 291 -18.64 -5.06 -17.03
C SER A 291 -19.16 -4.07 -15.96
N PRO A 292 -19.87 -4.55 -14.91
CA PRO A 292 -20.31 -3.68 -13.80
C PRO A 292 -19.13 -3.20 -12.94
N ILE A 293 -17.94 -3.74 -13.16
CA ILE A 293 -16.72 -3.46 -12.38
C ILE A 293 -16.34 -1.98 -12.49
N PHE A 294 -16.47 -1.37 -13.67
CA PHE A 294 -16.07 0.04 -13.84
C PHE A 294 -16.95 0.99 -12.99
N ALA A 295 -18.27 0.82 -13.03
CA ALA A 295 -19.18 1.58 -12.17
C ALA A 295 -18.90 1.33 -10.68
N ALA A 296 -18.55 0.10 -10.29
CA ALA A 296 -18.13 -0.22 -8.92
C ALA A 296 -16.85 0.52 -8.52
N MET A 297 -15.85 0.60 -9.40
CA MET A 297 -14.61 1.34 -9.14
C MET A 297 -14.86 2.85 -8.96
N LEU A 298 -15.72 3.47 -9.76
CA LEU A 298 -16.08 4.88 -9.59
C LEU A 298 -16.72 5.12 -8.21
N LYS A 299 -17.63 4.23 -7.76
CA LYS A 299 -18.23 4.31 -6.41
C LYS A 299 -17.20 4.18 -5.28
N MET A 300 -16.05 3.57 -5.53
CA MET A 300 -14.98 3.44 -4.54
C MET A 300 -14.15 4.72 -4.38
N LEU A 301 -14.30 5.70 -5.27
CA LEU A 301 -13.58 6.97 -5.30
C LEU A 301 -14.56 8.13 -5.01
N PRO A 302 -14.98 8.33 -3.75
CA PRO A 302 -16.09 9.22 -3.42
C PRO A 302 -15.80 10.71 -3.66
N ASN A 303 -14.52 11.10 -3.72
CA ASN A 303 -14.08 12.48 -3.93
C ASN A 303 -13.55 12.70 -5.35
N LEU A 304 -13.85 11.78 -6.27
CA LEU A 304 -13.49 11.95 -7.66
C LEU A 304 -14.25 13.15 -8.22
N GLU A 305 -13.54 14.12 -8.79
CA GLU A 305 -14.11 15.34 -9.35
C GLU A 305 -14.10 15.29 -10.88
N ALA A 306 -13.06 14.68 -11.47
CA ALA A 306 -12.89 14.62 -12.91
C ALA A 306 -12.42 13.26 -13.43
N VAL A 307 -12.88 12.91 -14.63
CA VAL A 307 -12.40 11.78 -15.43
C VAL A 307 -11.80 12.32 -16.73
N ILE A 308 -10.53 12.04 -16.97
CA ILE A 308 -9.81 12.41 -18.19
C ILE A 308 -9.77 11.17 -19.08
N ILE A 309 -10.19 11.28 -20.34
CA ILE A 309 -10.01 10.22 -21.32
C ILE A 309 -8.87 10.63 -22.25
N SER A 310 -7.80 9.85 -22.24
CA SER A 310 -6.58 10.11 -23.01
C SER A 310 -6.30 9.00 -24.02
N PHE A 311 -5.59 9.36 -25.09
CA PHE A 311 -5.32 8.47 -26.22
C PHE A 311 -3.85 8.52 -26.61
N SER A 312 -3.09 7.41 -26.58
CA SER A 312 -1.67 7.47 -27.03
C SER A 312 -1.49 7.54 -28.55
N SER A 313 -0.34 8.12 -28.89
CA SER A 313 0.19 8.27 -30.25
C SER A 313 0.89 7.02 -30.78
N ASN A 314 0.92 5.92 -30.03
CA ASN A 314 1.94 4.88 -30.22
C ASN A 314 1.59 3.80 -31.25
N VAL A 315 0.44 3.84 -31.91
CA VAL A 315 0.07 2.81 -32.88
C VAL A 315 0.09 3.36 -34.30
N ARG A 316 1.18 3.07 -35.03
CA ARG A 316 1.21 3.23 -36.50
C ARG A 316 0.32 2.16 -37.12
N MET A 317 -0.96 2.48 -37.36
CA MET A 317 -1.90 1.57 -38.03
C MET A 317 -2.03 1.90 -39.54
N GLY A 318 -2.11 0.86 -40.36
CA GLY A 318 -2.48 0.97 -41.78
C GLY A 318 -3.94 1.42 -41.94
N ALA A 319 -4.29 2.06 -43.06
CA ALA A 319 -5.58 2.75 -43.26
C ALA A 319 -6.83 1.89 -42.97
N ALA A 320 -6.99 0.73 -43.59
CA ALA A 320 -8.14 -0.17 -43.36
C ALA A 320 -8.26 -0.69 -41.90
N ARG A 321 -7.18 -0.58 -41.11
CA ARG A 321 -7.18 -0.95 -39.68
C ARG A 321 -7.58 0.22 -38.79
N ARG A 322 -7.45 1.46 -39.29
CA ARG A 322 -7.96 2.65 -38.58
C ARG A 322 -9.48 2.59 -38.53
N ASP A 323 -10.16 2.40 -39.67
CA ASP A 323 -11.63 2.40 -39.73
C ASP A 323 -12.29 1.43 -38.74
N ARG A 324 -11.75 0.22 -38.57
CA ARG A 324 -12.25 -0.75 -37.58
C ARG A 324 -11.95 -0.36 -36.14
N ALA A 325 -10.72 0.10 -35.89
CA ALA A 325 -10.32 0.54 -34.56
C ALA A 325 -11.11 1.80 -34.14
N ASP A 326 -11.44 2.66 -35.09
CA ASP A 326 -12.25 3.86 -34.91
C ASP A 326 -13.68 3.51 -34.50
N LEU A 327 -14.29 2.51 -35.16
CA LEU A 327 -15.57 1.95 -34.73
C LEU A 327 -15.49 1.48 -33.28
N TRP A 328 -14.51 0.64 -32.93
CA TRP A 328 -14.36 0.13 -31.56
C TRP A 328 -14.08 1.19 -30.51
N VAL A 329 -13.27 2.20 -30.83
CA VAL A 329 -13.01 3.30 -29.90
C VAL A 329 -14.29 4.10 -29.69
N ARG A 330 -15.02 4.47 -30.76
CA ARG A 330 -16.28 5.21 -30.63
C ARG A 330 -17.27 4.49 -29.74
N ASP A 331 -17.41 3.20 -29.97
CA ASP A 331 -18.31 2.29 -29.32
C ASP A 331 -17.92 2.06 -27.82
N ALA A 332 -16.63 1.87 -27.54
CA ALA A 332 -16.10 1.84 -26.16
C ALA A 332 -16.23 3.18 -25.44
N LEU A 333 -16.08 4.30 -26.15
CA LEU A 333 -16.28 5.64 -25.61
C LEU A 333 -17.74 5.88 -25.25
N HIS A 334 -18.68 5.52 -26.13
CA HIS A 334 -20.11 5.62 -25.84
C HIS A 334 -20.48 4.86 -24.57
N TRP A 335 -19.99 3.62 -24.43
CA TRP A 335 -20.18 2.88 -23.20
C TRP A 335 -19.56 3.57 -21.99
N LEU A 336 -18.29 3.97 -22.09
CA LEU A 336 -17.55 4.57 -20.98
C LEU A 336 -18.25 5.83 -20.48
N ILE A 337 -18.69 6.69 -21.39
CA ILE A 337 -19.47 7.90 -21.08
C ILE A 337 -20.77 7.54 -20.39
N GLY A 338 -21.48 6.52 -20.87
CA GLY A 338 -22.71 6.04 -20.27
C GLY A 338 -22.53 5.51 -18.83
N GLN A 339 -21.32 5.09 -18.46
CA GLN A 339 -21.01 4.64 -17.10
C GLN A 339 -20.51 5.75 -16.17
N ILE A 340 -20.08 6.90 -16.71
CA ILE A 340 -19.56 8.02 -15.92
C ILE A 340 -20.73 8.88 -15.43
N PRO A 341 -20.93 9.03 -14.10
CA PRO A 341 -22.01 9.85 -13.55
C PRO A 341 -21.97 11.30 -14.03
N GLU A 342 -23.14 11.96 -14.06
CA GLU A 342 -23.26 13.37 -14.44
C GLU A 342 -22.58 14.34 -13.49
N SER A 343 -22.41 13.94 -12.24
CA SER A 343 -21.69 14.71 -11.22
C SER A 343 -20.19 14.82 -11.46
N LEU A 344 -19.60 14.00 -12.33
CA LEU A 344 -18.16 14.01 -12.62
C LEU A 344 -17.88 14.87 -13.85
N GLN A 345 -16.84 15.72 -13.76
CA GLN A 345 -16.38 16.49 -14.91
C GLN A 345 -15.63 15.58 -15.89
N LEU A 346 -16.20 15.40 -17.07
CA LEU A 346 -15.53 14.65 -18.13
C LEU A 346 -14.59 15.57 -18.90
N ARG A 347 -13.35 15.12 -19.11
CA ARG A 347 -12.32 15.85 -19.86
C ARG A 347 -11.71 14.97 -20.93
N TRP A 348 -11.31 15.60 -22.04
CA TRP A 348 -10.76 14.90 -23.19
C TRP A 348 -9.33 15.34 -23.48
N ASP A 349 -8.38 14.40 -23.48
CA ASP A 349 -7.00 14.63 -23.89
C ASP A 349 -6.72 13.99 -25.26
N PHE A 350 -6.76 14.82 -26.30
CA PHE A 350 -6.45 14.43 -27.68
C PHE A 350 -5.00 14.73 -28.09
N TYR A 351 -4.12 15.14 -27.17
CA TYR A 351 -2.78 15.64 -27.50
C TYR A 351 -1.97 14.67 -28.40
N CYS A 352 -2.15 13.38 -28.17
CA CYS A 352 -1.45 12.31 -28.88
C CYS A 352 -2.20 11.76 -30.11
N TRP A 353 -3.44 12.17 -30.36
CA TRP A 353 -4.22 11.75 -31.52
C TRP A 353 -4.04 12.78 -32.65
N SER A 354 -3.24 12.47 -33.68
CA SER A 354 -2.97 13.43 -34.76
C SER A 354 -4.26 13.82 -35.50
N LYS A 355 -4.45 15.13 -35.67
CA LYS A 355 -5.69 15.87 -36.00
C LYS A 355 -6.52 15.47 -37.24
N ALA A 356 -6.15 14.49 -38.05
CA ALA A 356 -6.68 14.43 -39.42
C ALA A 356 -8.14 13.95 -39.57
N ASP A 357 -8.57 12.83 -38.99
CA ASP A 357 -9.80 12.18 -39.52
C ASP A 357 -10.94 11.93 -38.51
N LEU A 358 -10.68 11.58 -37.24
CA LEU A 358 -11.75 11.35 -36.24
C LEU A 358 -12.01 12.52 -35.29
N GLY A 359 -11.08 13.48 -35.26
CA GLY A 359 -11.10 14.60 -34.33
C GLY A 359 -12.41 15.41 -34.37
N PRO A 360 -12.92 15.83 -35.55
CA PRO A 360 -14.05 16.75 -35.61
C PRO A 360 -15.37 16.12 -35.17
N GLU A 361 -15.75 14.98 -35.75
CA GLU A 361 -17.04 14.32 -35.47
C GLU A 361 -17.10 13.83 -34.02
N LEU A 362 -16.00 13.24 -33.54
CA LEU A 362 -15.92 12.77 -32.17
C LEU A 362 -15.91 13.96 -31.20
N LYS A 363 -15.18 15.05 -31.49
CA LYS A 363 -15.25 16.27 -30.66
C LYS A 363 -16.65 16.86 -30.65
N GLU A 364 -17.35 16.91 -31.78
CA GLU A 364 -18.71 17.44 -31.85
C GLU A 364 -19.70 16.60 -31.04
N LYS A 365 -19.59 15.26 -31.11
CA LYS A 365 -20.43 14.34 -30.34
C LYS A 365 -20.10 14.30 -28.85
N LEU A 366 -18.85 14.56 -28.48
CA LEU A 366 -18.35 14.43 -27.11
C LEU A 366 -18.30 15.76 -26.34
N ALA A 367 -18.20 16.89 -27.03
CA ALA A 367 -18.21 18.23 -26.46
C ALA A 367 -19.45 18.53 -25.58
N PRO A 368 -20.67 18.02 -25.87
CA PRO A 368 -21.82 18.25 -25.01
C PRO A 368 -21.67 17.68 -23.60
N ARG A 369 -20.83 16.66 -23.41
CA ARG A 369 -20.70 15.93 -22.15
C ARG A 369 -19.42 16.24 -21.38
N GLY A 370 -18.44 16.93 -21.98
CA GLY A 370 -17.15 17.20 -21.33
C GLY A 370 -16.31 18.29 -21.99
N GLU A 371 -15.34 18.81 -21.24
CA GLU A 371 -14.44 19.86 -21.68
C GLU A 371 -13.22 19.28 -22.42
N ILE A 372 -12.87 19.88 -23.56
CA ILE A 372 -11.64 19.50 -24.26
C ILE A 372 -10.46 20.13 -23.52
N GLN A 373 -9.54 19.31 -23.04
CA GLN A 373 -8.34 19.76 -22.35
C GLN A 373 -7.12 19.40 -23.20
N GLU A 374 -6.47 20.39 -23.80
CA GLU A 374 -5.18 20.19 -24.47
C GLU A 374 -4.07 20.16 -23.41
N VAL A 375 -4.01 19.09 -22.61
CA VAL A 375 -2.91 18.89 -21.65
C VAL A 375 -1.73 18.28 -22.38
N LYS A 376 -0.57 18.93 -22.31
CA LYS A 376 0.68 18.35 -22.80
C LYS A 376 1.01 17.13 -21.94
N CYS A 377 0.82 15.93 -22.51
CA CYS A 377 1.00 14.66 -21.82
C CYS A 377 2.39 14.57 -21.14
N PRO A 378 2.49 14.59 -19.79
CA PRO A 378 3.78 14.56 -19.06
C PRO A 378 4.47 13.20 -19.14
N SER A 379 3.75 12.15 -19.56
CA SER A 379 4.22 10.76 -19.55
C SER A 379 5.28 10.43 -20.61
N ARG A 380 5.60 11.39 -21.50
CA ARG A 380 6.84 11.37 -22.27
C ARG A 380 7.86 12.27 -21.57
N PRO A 381 8.83 11.73 -20.81
CA PRO A 381 10.14 12.38 -20.81
C PRO A 381 10.52 12.51 -22.28
N ASP A 382 10.85 13.72 -22.74
CA ASP A 382 11.41 13.92 -24.07
C ASP A 382 12.51 12.88 -24.22
N ARG A 383 12.25 11.83 -25.00
CA ARG A 383 13.30 10.87 -25.30
C ARG A 383 14.33 11.72 -26.03
N PRO A 384 15.55 11.90 -25.50
CA PRO A 384 16.58 12.60 -26.24
C PRO A 384 16.61 11.95 -27.61
N SER A 385 16.45 12.79 -28.64
CA SER A 385 16.53 12.39 -30.03
C SER A 385 17.74 11.47 -30.14
N ARG A 386 17.54 10.28 -30.73
CA ARG A 386 18.49 9.16 -30.78
C ARG A 386 19.82 9.46 -31.51
N GLY A 387 20.22 10.72 -31.64
CA GLY A 387 21.40 11.19 -32.37
C GLY A 387 22.36 12.09 -31.58
N ALA A 388 22.15 12.37 -30.29
CA ALA A 388 23.12 13.12 -29.48
C ALA A 388 23.60 12.25 -28.31
N GLN A 389 24.68 11.49 -28.52
CA GLN A 389 25.53 11.08 -27.41
C GLN A 389 26.31 12.32 -26.95
N PRO A 390 26.18 12.77 -25.70
CA PRO A 390 27.15 13.70 -25.14
C PRO A 390 28.46 12.95 -24.98
N SER A 391 29.49 13.38 -25.70
CA SER A 391 30.88 13.00 -25.47
C SER A 391 31.31 13.51 -24.09
N LEU A 392 31.04 12.72 -23.05
CA LEU A 392 31.58 12.92 -21.70
C LEU A 392 32.75 11.96 -21.53
N TYR A 393 33.94 12.38 -21.99
CA TYR A 393 35.27 12.10 -21.42
C TYR A 393 36.31 12.85 -22.26
N GLN A 394 36.48 14.15 -21.99
CA GLN A 394 37.77 14.81 -22.16
C GLN A 394 38.07 15.52 -20.84
N ILE A 395 38.69 14.78 -19.93
CA ILE A 395 39.43 15.35 -18.81
C ILE A 395 40.72 15.85 -19.44
N SER A 396 40.81 17.14 -19.68
CA SER A 396 42.08 17.81 -19.96
C SER A 396 42.89 17.82 -18.67
N SER A 397 43.92 16.97 -18.62
CA SER A 397 45.08 17.21 -17.77
C SER A 397 45.87 18.37 -18.39
N GLY A 398 45.84 19.51 -17.71
CA GLY A 398 46.70 20.66 -17.94
C GLY A 398 47.52 20.95 -16.68
N PRO A 399 48.73 21.53 -16.84
CA PRO A 399 49.92 21.32 -16.01
C PRO A 399 49.85 21.83 -14.57
#